data_AF-A0A7C0W4R5-F1
#
_entry.id   AF-A0A7C0W4R5-F1
#
_cell.length_a   1.000
_cell.length_b   1.000
_cell.length_c   1.000
_cell.angle_alpha   90.00
_cell.angle_beta   90.00
_cell.angle_gamma   90.00
#
_symmetry.space_group_name_H-M   'P 1'
#
loop_
_entity.id
_entity.type
_entity.pdbx_description
1 polymer ?
#
loop_
_entity_poly.entity_id
_entity_poly.type
_entity_poly.pdbx_seq_one_letter_code
_entity_poly.pdbx_strand_id
1 'polypeptide(L)'
;MIPEDSALIGCLVDGYGPYVWRVLRSRGWGSLDGIDAAIEAGGSWLRDSLETLVATPFPEQRSGPLELFQEAMRFPSDVLASAGLPEPPRDETAVEALPGDIYDLAPVSSQLLGEEVWHAHLAWGAAKARAMTPNRMS
;
A
#
# COMPACT_ATOMS: atom_id res chain seq x y z
N MET A 1 19.15 8.59 1.16
CA MET A 1 18.29 7.50 1.68
C MET A 1 18.98 6.91 2.89
N ILE A 2 18.31 6.94 4.05
CA ILE A 2 18.83 6.34 5.30
C ILE A 2 18.42 4.85 5.37
N PRO A 3 19.10 4.01 6.19
CA PRO A 3 18.77 2.58 6.27
C PRO A 3 17.29 2.29 6.58
N GLU A 4 16.66 3.13 7.39
CA GLU A 4 15.25 3.03 7.74
C GLU A 4 14.32 3.23 6.55
N ASP A 5 14.68 4.12 5.61
CA ASP A 5 13.91 4.34 4.37
C ASP A 5 13.98 3.09 3.48
N SER A 6 15.17 2.52 3.33
CA SER A 6 15.37 1.30 2.52
C SER A 6 14.66 0.10 3.14
N ALA A 7 14.63 -0.01 4.47
CA ALA A 7 13.87 -1.03 5.18
C ALA A 7 12.37 -0.87 4.97
N LEU A 8 11.83 0.34 5.07
CA LEU A 8 10.42 0.63 4.81
C LEU A 8 10.01 0.23 3.38
N ILE A 9 10.79 0.66 2.38
CA ILE A 9 10.54 0.33 0.97
C ILE A 9 10.57 -1.19 0.79
N GLY A 10 11.64 -1.84 1.27
CA GLY A 10 11.79 -3.29 1.16
C GLY A 10 10.61 -4.04 1.75
N CYS A 11 10.25 -3.76 3.00
CA CYS A 11 9.13 -4.43 3.67
C CYS A 11 7.80 -4.27 2.93
N LEU A 12 7.46 -3.07 2.47
CA LEU A 12 6.20 -2.83 1.76
C LEU A 12 6.18 -3.49 0.38
N VAL A 13 7.26 -3.41 -0.38
CA VAL A 13 7.34 -4.01 -1.73
C VAL A 13 7.35 -5.54 -1.63
N ASP A 14 8.15 -6.12 -0.74
CA ASP A 14 8.23 -7.56 -0.54
C ASP A 14 6.89 -8.12 0.01
N GLY A 15 6.15 -7.32 0.77
CA GLY A 15 4.83 -7.66 1.29
C GLY A 15 3.69 -7.58 0.25
N TYR A 16 3.86 -6.81 -0.83
CA TYR A 16 2.78 -6.52 -1.79
C TYR A 16 2.26 -7.78 -2.51
N GLY A 17 3.12 -8.48 -3.23
CA GLY A 17 2.74 -9.66 -4.01
C GLY A 17 2.09 -10.76 -3.16
N PRO A 18 2.72 -11.21 -2.05
CA PRO A 18 2.13 -12.21 -1.16
C PRO A 18 0.78 -11.80 -0.57
N TYR A 19 0.62 -10.52 -0.22
CA TYR A 19 -0.64 -10.00 0.28
C TYR A 19 -1.74 -10.08 -0.79
N VAL A 20 -1.50 -9.55 -1.99
CA VAL A 20 -2.48 -9.54 -3.07
C VAL A 20 -2.87 -10.98 -3.44
N TRP A 21 -1.89 -11.88 -3.57
CA TRP A 21 -2.15 -13.29 -3.84
C TRP A 21 -3.02 -13.95 -2.78
N ARG A 22 -2.78 -13.65 -1.50
CA ARG A 22 -3.59 -14.18 -0.41
C ARG A 22 -5.06 -13.73 -0.53
N VAL A 23 -5.30 -12.45 -0.83
CA VAL A 23 -6.65 -11.90 -0.99
C VAL A 23 -7.34 -12.48 -2.23
N LEU A 24 -6.65 -12.54 -3.37
CA LEU A 24 -7.24 -13.09 -4.60
C LEU A 24 -7.58 -14.57 -4.45
N ARG A 25 -6.72 -15.37 -3.82
CA ARG A 25 -6.97 -16.80 -3.58
C ARG A 25 -8.11 -17.03 -2.62
N SER A 26 -8.24 -16.23 -1.56
CA SER A 26 -9.37 -16.37 -0.63
C SER A 26 -10.72 -16.07 -1.30
N ARG A 27 -10.71 -15.33 -2.42
CA ARG A 27 -11.90 -14.98 -3.22
C ARG A 27 -12.10 -15.85 -4.46
N GLY A 28 -11.19 -16.79 -4.74
CA GLY A 28 -11.25 -17.64 -5.93
C GLY A 28 -10.88 -16.92 -7.24
N TRP A 29 -10.20 -15.77 -7.16
CA TRP A 29 -9.77 -14.96 -8.32
C TRP A 29 -8.31 -15.20 -8.73
N GLY A 30 -7.67 -16.22 -8.17
CA GLY A 30 -6.24 -16.48 -8.35
C GLY A 30 -5.81 -17.07 -9.71
N SER A 31 -6.71 -17.19 -10.69
CA SER A 31 -6.44 -17.81 -12.00
C SER A 31 -6.81 -16.92 -13.18
N LEU A 32 -6.90 -15.61 -12.95
CA LEU A 32 -7.26 -14.66 -14.00
C LEU A 32 -6.06 -14.37 -14.91
N ASP A 33 -6.30 -14.35 -16.22
CA ASP A 33 -5.28 -14.01 -17.20
C ASP A 33 -4.76 -12.58 -16.94
N GLY A 34 -3.43 -12.44 -16.92
CA GLY A 34 -2.75 -11.15 -16.72
C GLY A 34 -2.58 -10.72 -15.27
N ILE A 35 -3.08 -11.50 -14.29
CA ILE A 35 -2.99 -11.10 -12.87
C ILE A 35 -1.55 -11.07 -12.34
N ASP A 36 -0.69 -12.01 -12.77
CA ASP A 36 0.74 -12.01 -12.42
C ASP A 36 1.40 -10.70 -12.86
N ALA A 37 1.18 -10.31 -14.12
CA ALA A 37 1.76 -9.09 -14.68
C ALA A 37 1.23 -7.83 -13.98
N ALA A 38 -0.04 -7.82 -13.58
CA ALA A 38 -0.61 -6.71 -12.82
C ALA A 38 -0.02 -6.59 -11.41
N ILE A 39 0.23 -7.72 -10.74
CA ILE A 39 0.88 -7.73 -9.43
C ILE A 39 2.33 -7.21 -9.55
N GLU A 40 3.08 -7.66 -10.56
CA GLU A 40 4.44 -7.15 -10.80
C GLU A 40 4.46 -5.65 -11.13
N ALA A 41 3.50 -5.19 -11.94
CA ALA A 41 3.36 -3.76 -12.27
C ALA A 41 3.01 -2.93 -11.04
N GLY A 42 2.10 -3.42 -10.19
CA GLY A 42 1.72 -2.75 -8.94
C GLY A 42 2.87 -2.68 -7.94
N GLY A 43 3.65 -3.76 -7.80
CA GLY A 43 4.85 -3.77 -6.95
C GLY A 43 5.94 -2.82 -7.46
N SER A 44 6.14 -2.75 -8.78
CA SER A 44 7.10 -1.83 -9.40
C SER A 44 6.68 -0.38 -9.18
N TRP A 45 5.41 -0.05 -9.43
CA TRP A 45 4.89 1.30 -9.18
C TRP A 45 4.98 1.68 -7.71
N LEU A 46 4.64 0.76 -6.80
CA LEU A 46 4.73 1.00 -5.36
C LEU A 46 6.16 1.34 -4.94
N ARG A 47 7.16 0.63 -5.47
CA ARG A 47 8.58 0.92 -5.23
C ARG A 47 8.92 2.35 -5.65
N ASP A 48 8.64 2.72 -6.89
CA ASP A 48 8.97 4.05 -7.44
C ASP A 48 8.29 5.18 -6.64
N SER A 49 7.03 4.95 -6.23
CA SER A 49 6.27 5.90 -5.41
C SER A 49 6.83 6.04 -4.00
N LEU A 50 7.26 4.94 -3.36
CA LEU A 50 7.86 4.99 -2.04
C LEU A 50 9.26 5.63 -2.08
N GLU A 51 10.06 5.36 -3.11
CA GLU A 51 11.35 6.03 -3.33
C GLU A 51 11.17 7.55 -3.48
N THR A 52 10.15 7.96 -4.24
CA THR A 52 9.78 9.38 -4.35
C THR A 52 9.32 9.95 -3.01
N LEU A 53 8.52 9.21 -2.25
CA LEU A 53 8.01 9.63 -0.94
C LEU A 53 9.16 9.90 0.04
N VAL A 54 10.09 8.95 0.21
CA VAL A 54 11.19 9.09 1.18
C VAL A 54 12.21 10.14 0.75
N ALA A 55 12.32 10.42 -0.56
CA ALA A 55 13.11 11.53 -1.07
C ALA A 55 12.45 12.91 -0.84
N THR A 56 11.13 12.93 -0.64
CA THR A 56 10.36 14.17 -0.39
C THR A 56 10.44 14.54 1.10
N PRO A 57 10.73 15.81 1.45
CA PRO A 57 10.72 16.27 2.83
C PRO A 57 9.39 15.98 3.54
N PHE A 58 9.43 15.57 4.81
CA PHE A 58 8.24 15.20 5.58
C PHE A 58 7.08 16.23 5.52
N PRO A 59 7.30 17.55 5.59
CA PRO A 59 6.22 18.54 5.48
C PRO A 59 5.57 18.61 4.10
N GLU A 60 6.25 18.13 3.05
CA GLU A 60 5.80 18.17 1.66
C GLU A 60 5.14 16.86 1.22
N GLN A 61 5.32 15.77 1.99
CA GLN A 61 4.71 14.47 1.73
C GLN A 61 3.20 14.52 1.94
N ARG A 62 2.46 14.47 0.82
CA ARG A 62 0.99 14.48 0.78
C ARG A 62 0.33 13.13 1.00
N SER A 63 1.11 12.05 0.92
CA SER A 63 0.63 10.69 1.12
C SER A 63 1.48 9.94 2.14
N GLY A 64 0.94 8.86 2.68
CA GLY A 64 1.65 7.90 3.53
C GLY A 64 2.07 6.62 2.80
N PRO A 65 2.99 5.81 3.39
CA PRO A 65 3.42 4.55 2.81
C PRO A 65 2.27 3.56 2.63
N LEU A 66 1.37 3.47 3.61
CA LEU A 66 0.18 2.62 3.51
C LEU A 66 -0.79 3.11 2.43
N GLU A 67 -0.99 4.43 2.30
CA GLU A 67 -1.86 4.98 1.25
C GLU A 67 -1.35 4.62 -0.15
N LEU A 68 -0.03 4.70 -0.37
CA LEU A 68 0.57 4.24 -1.63
C LEU A 68 0.39 2.74 -1.85
N PHE A 69 0.56 1.92 -0.80
CA PHE A 69 0.28 0.49 -0.90
C PHE A 69 -1.17 0.21 -1.31
N GLN A 70 -2.12 0.95 -0.74
CA GLN A 70 -3.55 0.85 -1.06
C GLN A 70 -3.83 1.32 -2.50
N GLU A 71 -3.20 2.40 -2.95
CA GLU A 71 -3.34 2.90 -4.33
C GLU A 71 -2.79 1.91 -5.37
N ALA A 72 -1.75 1.14 -5.03
CA ALA A 72 -1.24 0.07 -5.87
C ALA A 72 -2.27 -1.06 -6.13
N MET A 73 -3.40 -1.09 -5.42
CA MET A 73 -4.48 -2.05 -5.70
C MET A 73 -5.24 -1.76 -6.99
N ARG A 74 -5.05 -0.59 -7.60
CA ARG A 74 -5.64 -0.30 -8.92
C ARG A 74 -5.18 -1.30 -10.00
N PHE A 75 -3.92 -1.76 -9.94
CA PHE A 75 -3.37 -2.67 -10.94
C PHE A 75 -4.09 -4.03 -10.98
N PRO A 76 -4.20 -4.78 -9.87
CA PRO A 76 -5.02 -6.00 -9.87
C PRO A 76 -6.51 -5.67 -10.11
N SER A 77 -7.03 -4.56 -9.58
CA SER A 77 -8.43 -4.15 -9.81
C SER A 77 -8.78 -3.98 -11.28
N ASP A 78 -7.89 -3.38 -12.08
CA ASP A 78 -8.10 -3.20 -13.52
C ASP A 78 -8.23 -4.56 -14.25
N VAL A 79 -7.49 -5.59 -13.80
CA VAL A 79 -7.62 -6.95 -14.33
C VAL A 79 -8.96 -7.57 -13.93
N LEU A 80 -9.38 -7.41 -12.66
CA LEU A 80 -10.68 -7.91 -12.19
C LEU A 80 -11.84 -7.26 -12.97
N ALA A 81 -11.76 -5.94 -13.19
CA ALA A 81 -12.73 -5.18 -13.99
C ALA A 81 -12.76 -5.64 -15.44
N SER A 82 -11.59 -5.80 -16.06
CA SER A 82 -11.48 -6.27 -17.45
C SER A 82 -11.99 -7.70 -17.63
N ALA A 83 -11.89 -8.54 -16.60
CA ALA A 83 -12.48 -9.88 -16.56
C ALA A 83 -13.99 -9.89 -16.30
N GLY A 84 -14.61 -8.73 -16.05
CA GLY A 84 -16.04 -8.60 -15.79
C GLY A 84 -16.48 -9.16 -14.43
N LEU A 85 -15.57 -9.24 -13.46
CA LEU A 85 -15.95 -9.70 -12.12
C LEU A 85 -16.82 -8.67 -11.41
N PRO A 86 -17.91 -9.10 -10.74
CA PRO A 86 -18.77 -8.19 -10.00
C PRO A 86 -18.00 -7.59 -8.81
N GLU A 87 -18.18 -6.29 -8.60
CA GLU A 87 -17.67 -5.60 -7.41
C GLU A 87 -18.32 -6.19 -6.15
N PRO A 88 -17.53 -6.51 -5.11
CA PRO A 88 -18.08 -7.01 -3.87
C PRO A 88 -18.91 -5.91 -3.18
N PRO A 89 -19.95 -6.26 -2.41
CA PRO A 89 -20.63 -5.28 -1.56
C PRO A 89 -19.64 -4.68 -0.56
N ARG A 90 -19.58 -3.34 -0.50
CA ARG A 90 -18.74 -2.59 0.44
C ARG A 90 -19.63 -1.75 1.34
N ASP A 91 -19.31 -1.72 2.64
CA ASP A 91 -20.02 -0.84 3.57
C ASP A 91 -19.57 0.62 3.40
N GLU A 92 -20.36 1.56 3.92
CA GLU A 92 -20.10 3.00 3.80
C GLU A 92 -18.75 3.39 4.40
N THR A 93 -18.33 2.73 5.49
CA THR A 93 -17.04 3.02 6.15
C THR A 93 -15.86 2.61 5.27
N ALA A 94 -15.93 1.45 4.61
CA ALA A 94 -14.90 0.98 3.69
C ALA A 94 -14.82 1.87 2.43
N VAL A 95 -15.97 2.28 1.89
CA VAL A 95 -16.05 3.19 0.74
C VAL A 95 -15.46 4.56 1.09
N GLU A 96 -15.78 5.10 2.28
CA GLU A 96 -15.23 6.39 2.74
C GLU A 96 -13.73 6.31 3.01
N ALA A 97 -13.26 5.23 3.63
CA ALA A 97 -11.85 5.06 3.96
C ALA A 97 -10.98 4.88 2.71
N LEU A 98 -11.46 4.12 1.72
CA LEU A 98 -10.71 3.74 0.53
C LEU A 98 -11.61 3.80 -0.72
N PRO A 99 -11.97 5.00 -1.20
CA PRO A 99 -12.93 5.15 -2.29
C PRO A 99 -12.44 4.55 -3.62
N GLY A 100 -11.12 4.52 -3.84
CA GLY A 100 -10.52 3.95 -5.06
C GLY A 100 -10.41 2.41 -5.07
N ASP A 101 -10.58 1.74 -3.92
CA ASP A 101 -10.43 0.29 -3.81
C ASP A 101 -11.73 -0.44 -4.14
N ILE A 102 -12.18 -0.32 -5.38
CA ILE A 102 -13.48 -0.82 -5.86
C ILE A 102 -13.70 -2.33 -5.61
N TYR A 103 -12.61 -3.11 -5.60
CA TYR A 103 -12.65 -4.54 -5.34
C TYR A 103 -12.34 -4.92 -3.89
N ASP A 104 -12.23 -3.96 -2.97
CA ASP A 104 -11.96 -4.23 -1.55
C ASP A 104 -10.69 -5.08 -1.35
N LEU A 105 -9.63 -4.81 -2.10
CA LEU A 105 -8.37 -5.56 -2.03
C LEU A 105 -7.44 -5.02 -0.95
N ALA A 106 -7.49 -3.71 -0.71
CA ALA A 106 -6.51 -2.97 0.03
C ALA A 106 -6.55 -3.30 1.54
N PRO A 107 -5.38 -3.39 2.20
CA PRO A 107 -5.35 -3.58 3.64
C PRO A 107 -5.83 -2.30 4.34
N VAL A 108 -6.72 -2.44 5.32
CA VAL A 108 -7.14 -1.30 6.17
C VAL A 108 -6.06 -0.88 7.18
N SER A 109 -5.03 -1.69 7.38
CA SER A 109 -3.89 -1.38 8.25
C SER A 109 -2.62 -2.14 7.83
N SER A 110 -1.45 -1.58 8.16
CA SER A 110 -0.17 -2.24 7.87
C SER A 110 0.07 -3.51 8.71
N GLN A 111 -0.69 -3.72 9.79
CA GLN A 111 -0.62 -4.97 10.58
C GLN A 111 -1.04 -6.18 9.76
N LEU A 112 -1.95 -6.00 8.78
CA LEU A 112 -2.38 -7.07 7.89
C LEU A 112 -1.30 -7.51 6.89
N LEU A 113 -0.18 -6.77 6.82
CA LEU A 113 0.96 -7.04 5.96
C LEU A 113 2.08 -7.82 6.68
N GLY A 114 1.96 -8.02 8.00
CA GLY A 114 2.95 -8.69 8.82
C GLY A 114 3.68 -7.75 9.78
N GLU A 115 4.36 -8.35 10.77
CA GLU A 115 5.00 -7.63 11.88
C GLU A 115 6.12 -6.68 11.42
N GLU A 116 6.99 -7.14 10.52
CA GLU A 116 8.08 -6.34 9.96
C GLU A 116 7.57 -5.08 9.25
N VAL A 117 6.54 -5.24 8.41
CA VAL A 117 5.91 -4.11 7.69
C VAL A 117 5.28 -3.13 8.66
N TRP A 118 4.60 -3.64 9.70
CA TRP A 118 3.99 -2.81 10.72
C TRP A 118 5.04 -2.00 11.50
N HIS A 119 6.14 -2.63 11.93
CA HIS A 119 7.22 -1.95 12.63
C HIS A 119 7.91 -0.88 11.77
N ALA A 120 8.20 -1.19 10.51
CA ALA A 120 8.79 -0.23 9.58
C ALA A 120 7.85 0.98 9.36
N HIS A 121 6.55 0.74 9.20
CA HIS A 121 5.56 1.80 9.04
C HIS A 121 5.43 2.69 10.30
N LEU A 122 5.46 2.10 11.49
CA LEU A 122 5.48 2.87 12.75
C LEU A 122 6.75 3.72 12.90
N ALA A 123 7.91 3.17 12.55
CA ALA A 123 9.18 3.89 12.61
C ALA A 123 9.17 5.13 11.69
N TRP A 124 8.65 4.98 10.47
CA TRP A 124 8.44 6.10 9.55
C TRP A 124 7.48 7.16 10.14
N GLY A 125 6.35 6.72 10.70
CA GLY A 125 5.37 7.64 11.32
C GLY A 125 5.97 8.44 12.47
N ALA A 126 6.77 7.78 13.32
CA ALA A 126 7.50 8.43 14.41
C ALA A 126 8.58 9.41 13.89
N ALA A 127 9.26 9.09 12.80
CA ALA A 127 10.19 10.01 12.14
C ALA A 127 9.48 11.26 11.60
N LYS A 128 8.37 11.07 10.87
CA LYS A 128 7.54 12.18 10.36
C LYS A 128 7.04 13.06 11.50
N ALA A 129 6.48 12.49 12.56
CA ALA A 129 5.98 13.24 13.70
C ALA A 129 7.06 14.08 14.39
N ARG A 130 8.27 13.52 14.59
CA ARG A 130 9.42 14.25 15.15
C ARG A 130 9.83 15.43 14.28
N ALA A 131 9.90 15.24 12.96
CA ALA A 131 10.25 16.29 12.01
C ALA A 131 9.19 17.41 11.92
N MET A 132 7.92 17.08 12.14
CA MET A 132 6.80 18.02 12.11
C MET A 132 6.57 18.74 13.45
N THR A 133 7.19 18.27 14.53
CA THR A 133 7.06 18.92 15.85
C THR A 133 7.98 20.14 15.88
N PRO A 134 7.45 21.37 16.04
CA PRO A 134 8.30 22.55 16.16
C PRO A 134 9.18 22.40 17.40
N ASN A 135 10.49 22.63 17.23
CA ASN A 135 11.42 22.69 18.34
C ASN A 135 11.01 23.86 19.25
N ARG A 136 10.24 23.59 20.32
CA ARG A 136 10.02 24.57 21.39
C ARG A 136 11.32 24.67 22.18
N MET A 137 12.27 25.46 21.68
CA MET A 137 13.39 25.88 22.50
C MET A 137 12.89 26.86 23.57
N SER A 138 13.16 26.45 24.80
CA SER A 138 13.23 27.25 26.02
C SER A 138 14.18 28.43 25.89
#